data_AF-A0A832H6R7-F1
#
_entry.id   AF-A0A832H6R7-F1
#
_cell.length_a   1.000
_cell.length_b   1.000
_cell.length_c   1.000
_cell.angle_alpha   90.00
_cell.angle_beta   90.00
_cell.angle_gamma   90.00
#
_symmetry.space_group_name_H-M   'P 1'
#
loop_
_entity.id
_entity.type
_entity.pdbx_description
1 polymer ?
#
loop_
_entity_poly.entity_id
_entity_poly.type
_entity_poly.pdbx_seq_one_letter_code
_entity_poly.pdbx_strand_id
1 'polypeptide(L)'
;MTQTNFTDNVVIEGSRDIEQLTIDGHSTQNEPLQVWRSNSNNILAQISGDGRAQIGDDLGLATPDALIEAHRSESSIKPKHGFNSLGRVTGALGEVVQWIIQELEVWGSGGLNTLHTALRVKATNKNTGTMNSGAELRAGDFEVSNEGASSGSHLLQMTGVNIALTSNNAYVNEAYGVKVGVTGTIPTVYAFHADKGFAHLGDPLEMKLQTAAASDPPADYIRVYPKLDNGTPKL
;
A
#
# COMPACT_ATOMS: atom_id res chain seq x y z
N MET A 1 -39.32 21.96 -15.79
CA MET A 1 -38.21 21.73 -16.72
C MET A 1 -38.76 21.07 -17.96
N THR A 2 -38.37 21.52 -19.14
CA THR A 2 -38.76 20.86 -20.40
C THR A 2 -37.84 19.66 -20.57
N GLN A 3 -38.40 18.46 -20.49
CA GLN A 3 -37.66 17.23 -20.75
C GLN A 3 -37.61 17.01 -22.26
N THR A 4 -36.41 17.04 -22.84
CA THR A 4 -36.21 16.64 -24.23
C THR A 4 -35.86 15.15 -24.23
N ASN A 5 -36.78 14.33 -24.73
CA ASN A 5 -36.51 12.91 -24.99
C ASN A 5 -36.01 12.76 -26.41
N PHE A 6 -34.83 12.16 -26.58
CA PHE A 6 -34.28 11.84 -27.89
C PHE A 6 -34.62 10.38 -28.21
N THR A 7 -35.16 10.15 -29.41
CA THR A 7 -35.54 8.79 -29.88
C THR A 7 -34.53 8.22 -30.87
N ASP A 8 -33.50 9.00 -31.17
CA ASP A 8 -32.39 8.71 -32.05
C ASP A 8 -31.06 8.96 -31.32
N ASN A 9 -29.96 8.60 -31.99
CA ASN A 9 -28.63 8.82 -31.43
C ASN A 9 -28.38 10.33 -31.30
N VAL A 10 -28.15 10.78 -30.06
CA VAL A 10 -27.74 12.15 -29.79
C VAL A 10 -26.24 12.25 -29.91
N VAL A 11 -25.80 13.09 -30.84
CA VAL A 11 -24.40 13.45 -30.98
C VAL A 11 -24.22 14.82 -30.35
N ILE A 12 -23.44 14.88 -29.26
CA ILE A 12 -23.03 16.14 -28.63
C ILE A 12 -21.67 16.51 -29.20
N GLU A 13 -21.68 17.36 -30.23
CA GLU A 13 -20.47 17.88 -30.89
C GLU A 13 -20.24 19.34 -30.47
N GLY A 14 -19.18 19.59 -29.70
CA GLY A 14 -18.74 20.93 -29.34
C GLY A 14 -17.89 21.54 -30.45
N SER A 15 -18.30 22.70 -30.99
CA SER A 15 -17.48 23.43 -31.98
C SER A 15 -16.37 24.28 -31.35
N ARG A 16 -16.39 24.44 -30.01
CA ARG A 16 -15.44 25.22 -29.21
C ARG A 16 -15.32 24.66 -27.78
N ASP A 17 -14.16 24.85 -27.19
CA ASP A 17 -13.74 24.29 -25.90
C ASP A 17 -14.21 25.11 -24.68
N ILE A 18 -15.48 25.54 -24.67
CA ILE A 18 -16.04 26.43 -23.63
C ILE A 18 -17.36 25.93 -23.02
N GLU A 19 -17.96 24.86 -23.55
CA GLU A 19 -19.16 24.25 -22.98
C GLU A 19 -18.85 22.79 -22.60
N GLN A 20 -18.75 22.55 -21.29
CA GLN A 20 -18.56 21.22 -20.72
C GLN A 20 -19.91 20.54 -20.50
N LEU A 21 -19.97 19.23 -20.68
CA LEU A 21 -21.15 18.43 -20.32
C LEU A 21 -21.25 18.38 -18.78
N THR A 22 -22.12 19.20 -18.20
CA THR A 22 -22.48 19.14 -16.80
C THR A 22 -23.71 18.25 -16.65
N ILE A 23 -23.57 17.17 -15.87
CA ILE A 23 -24.65 16.24 -15.57
C ILE A 23 -25.12 16.51 -14.15
N ASP A 24 -26.27 17.19 -14.03
CA ASP A 24 -26.88 17.52 -12.74
C ASP A 24 -28.01 16.54 -12.40
N GLY A 25 -27.96 15.99 -11.19
CA GLY A 25 -29.04 15.17 -10.66
C GLY A 25 -30.27 15.99 -10.32
N HIS A 26 -31.46 15.48 -10.64
CA HIS A 26 -32.71 16.06 -10.15
C HIS A 26 -32.95 15.71 -8.67
N SER A 27 -33.62 16.58 -7.91
CA SER A 27 -33.89 16.37 -6.47
C SER A 27 -34.77 15.17 -6.14
N THR A 28 -35.39 14.55 -7.16
CA THR A 28 -36.22 13.33 -7.04
C THR A 28 -35.64 12.15 -7.83
N GLN A 29 -34.40 12.26 -8.32
CA GLN A 29 -33.76 11.24 -9.14
C GLN A 29 -33.19 10.13 -8.26
N ASN A 30 -33.70 8.91 -8.46
CA ASN A 30 -33.26 7.72 -7.73
C ASN A 30 -32.37 6.79 -8.59
N GLU A 31 -32.08 7.18 -9.84
CA GLU A 31 -31.30 6.41 -10.82
C GLU A 31 -29.92 7.06 -11.05
N PRO A 32 -28.90 6.31 -11.52
CA PRO A 32 -27.58 6.86 -11.75
C PRO A 32 -27.58 8.10 -12.65
N LEU A 33 -26.72 9.08 -12.33
CA LEU A 33 -26.55 10.32 -13.09
C LEU A 33 -26.02 10.02 -14.50
N GLN A 34 -25.14 9.02 -14.61
CA GLN A 34 -24.63 8.54 -15.88
C GLN A 34 -24.38 7.04 -15.78
N VAL A 35 -24.86 6.28 -16.76
CA VAL A 35 -24.56 4.85 -16.86
C VAL A 35 -23.91 4.60 -18.21
N TRP A 36 -22.75 3.94 -18.20
CA TRP A 36 -22.12 3.46 -19.41
C TRP A 36 -22.40 1.97 -19.53
N ARG A 37 -23.16 1.59 -20.56
CA ARG A 37 -23.61 0.21 -20.79
C ARG A 37 -22.97 -0.41 -22.02
N SER A 38 -22.93 -1.74 -22.07
CA SER A 38 -22.60 -2.49 -23.29
C SER A 38 -23.76 -2.49 -24.30
N ASN A 39 -23.53 -2.97 -25.52
CA ASN A 39 -24.58 -3.20 -26.53
C ASN A 39 -25.58 -4.30 -26.12
N SER A 40 -25.24 -5.10 -25.10
CA SER A 40 -26.12 -6.08 -24.45
C SER A 40 -26.82 -5.52 -23.20
N ASN A 41 -26.63 -4.22 -22.90
CA ASN A 41 -27.27 -3.48 -21.82
C ASN A 41 -26.74 -3.76 -20.39
N ASN A 42 -25.54 -4.33 -20.24
CA ASN A 42 -24.89 -4.52 -18.94
C ASN A 42 -24.15 -3.23 -18.53
N ILE A 43 -24.13 -2.88 -17.24
CA ILE A 43 -23.54 -1.63 -16.74
C ILE A 43 -22.04 -1.80 -16.54
N LEU A 44 -21.22 -1.22 -17.42
CA LEU A 44 -19.76 -1.35 -17.32
C LEU A 44 -19.14 -0.34 -16.34
N ALA A 45 -19.80 0.81 -16.18
CA ALA A 45 -19.42 1.84 -15.23
C ALA A 45 -20.62 2.77 -15.01
N GLN A 46 -20.65 3.47 -13.87
CA GLN A 46 -21.64 4.50 -13.63
C GLN A 46 -21.10 5.64 -12.77
N ILE A 47 -21.66 6.82 -13.02
CA ILE A 47 -21.78 7.87 -12.02
C ILE A 47 -23.14 7.64 -11.35
N SER A 48 -23.12 7.13 -10.12
CA SER A 48 -24.34 6.89 -9.34
C SER A 48 -25.13 8.18 -9.11
N GLY A 49 -26.40 8.09 -8.70
CA GLY A 49 -27.28 9.24 -8.42
C GLY A 49 -26.69 10.24 -7.43
N ASP A 50 -25.77 9.76 -6.58
CA ASP A 50 -25.02 10.51 -5.57
C ASP A 50 -23.56 10.86 -5.96
N GLY A 51 -23.12 10.61 -7.22
CA GLY A 51 -21.88 11.18 -7.78
C GLY A 51 -20.60 10.34 -7.70
N ARG A 52 -20.67 9.03 -7.46
CA ARG A 52 -19.47 8.15 -7.35
C ARG A 52 -19.10 7.53 -8.69
N ALA A 53 -17.80 7.42 -9.00
CA ALA A 53 -17.32 6.78 -10.22
C ALA A 53 -17.10 5.28 -10.01
N GLN A 54 -18.15 4.50 -10.21
CA GLN A 54 -18.07 3.04 -10.14
C GLN A 54 -17.61 2.50 -11.50
N ILE A 55 -16.46 1.83 -11.56
CA ILE A 55 -15.90 1.26 -12.81
C ILE A 55 -15.64 -0.22 -12.65
N GLY A 56 -16.32 -1.01 -13.48
CA GLY A 56 -16.33 -2.45 -13.42
C GLY A 56 -17.71 -2.86 -12.97
N ASP A 57 -18.45 -3.41 -13.90
CA ASP A 57 -19.42 -4.44 -13.61
C ASP A 57 -19.73 -5.18 -14.91
N ASP A 58 -19.29 -6.44 -14.95
CA ASP A 58 -20.11 -7.59 -15.32
C ASP A 58 -19.13 -8.74 -15.57
N LEU A 59 -18.96 -9.60 -14.56
CA LEU A 59 -18.19 -10.83 -14.65
C LEU A 59 -19.07 -12.06 -14.92
N GLY A 60 -20.31 -11.90 -15.38
CA GLY A 60 -21.20 -13.05 -15.64
C GLY A 60 -21.52 -13.88 -14.38
N LEU A 61 -21.31 -13.30 -13.19
CA LEU A 61 -21.89 -13.72 -11.92
C LEU A 61 -23.05 -12.75 -11.65
N ALA A 62 -24.10 -13.18 -10.95
CA ALA A 62 -25.37 -12.45 -10.85
C ALA A 62 -25.34 -11.10 -10.09
N THR A 63 -24.17 -10.54 -9.78
CA THR A 63 -24.06 -9.28 -9.03
C THR A 63 -22.79 -8.49 -9.42
N PRO A 64 -22.83 -7.15 -9.38
CA PRO A 64 -21.88 -6.28 -10.06
C PRO A 64 -20.71 -5.78 -9.22
N ASP A 65 -19.48 -5.71 -9.76
CA ASP A 65 -18.28 -5.29 -8.99
C ASP A 65 -17.31 -4.37 -9.76
N ALA A 66 -17.02 -3.20 -9.17
CA ALA A 66 -16.01 -2.26 -9.66
C ALA A 66 -14.60 -2.68 -9.24
N LEU A 67 -13.77 -3.07 -10.22
CA LEU A 67 -12.45 -3.67 -10.00
C LEU A 67 -11.37 -2.67 -9.58
N ILE A 68 -11.44 -1.43 -10.06
CA ILE A 68 -10.53 -0.34 -9.69
C ILE A 68 -11.30 0.95 -9.85
N GLU A 69 -11.29 1.76 -8.80
CA GLU A 69 -11.46 3.20 -8.93
C GLU A 69 -10.09 3.85 -8.68
N ALA A 70 -9.41 4.24 -9.75
CA ALA A 70 -8.14 4.96 -9.67
C ALA A 70 -8.10 6.00 -10.80
N HIS A 71 -8.15 7.27 -10.41
CA HIS A 71 -8.10 8.40 -11.31
C HIS A 71 -6.71 8.53 -11.98
N ARG A 72 -6.72 8.63 -13.31
CA ARG A 72 -5.68 9.27 -14.15
C ARG A 72 -6.14 10.74 -14.35
N SER A 73 -5.43 11.68 -14.96
CA SER A 73 -4.36 11.63 -15.95
C SER A 73 -3.98 13.05 -16.35
N GLU A 74 -3.12 13.73 -15.61
CA GLU A 74 -2.90 15.15 -15.92
C GLU A 74 -1.46 15.46 -16.35
N SER A 75 -1.36 16.31 -17.38
CA SER A 75 -0.16 16.85 -18.03
C SER A 75 0.40 18.08 -17.32
N SER A 76 0.13 18.24 -16.03
CA SER A 76 1.11 18.89 -15.15
C SER A 76 2.40 18.10 -15.32
N ILE A 77 3.59 18.70 -15.52
CA ILE A 77 4.77 17.83 -15.67
C ILE A 77 4.98 16.93 -14.43
N LYS A 78 4.41 17.23 -13.23
CA LYS A 78 4.39 16.31 -12.07
C LYS A 78 3.17 16.49 -11.12
N PRO A 79 2.46 15.42 -10.73
CA PRO A 79 1.64 15.42 -9.51
C PRO A 79 2.54 15.38 -8.26
N LYS A 80 2.10 16.03 -7.17
CA LYS A 80 2.82 16.00 -5.88
C LYS A 80 2.33 14.87 -4.96
N HIS A 81 1.07 14.45 -5.10
CA HIS A 81 0.43 13.38 -4.33
C HIS A 81 -0.61 12.62 -5.19
N GLY A 82 -0.84 11.34 -4.90
CA GLY A 82 -1.91 10.52 -5.49
C GLY A 82 -3.10 10.40 -4.54
N PHE A 83 -3.43 9.19 -4.10
CA PHE A 83 -4.38 8.98 -3.00
C PHE A 83 -3.78 9.50 -1.69
N ASN A 84 -4.36 10.56 -1.14
CA ASN A 84 -3.97 11.14 0.14
C ASN A 84 -5.20 11.21 1.04
N SER A 85 -5.10 10.64 2.24
CA SER A 85 -6.16 10.69 3.25
C SER A 85 -5.57 11.16 4.57
N LEU A 86 -5.94 12.38 4.98
CA LEU A 86 -5.53 12.96 6.25
C LEU A 86 -6.61 12.71 7.31
N GLY A 87 -6.23 12.00 8.38
CA GLY A 87 -7.05 11.83 9.57
C GLY A 87 -6.55 12.68 10.73
N ARG A 88 -7.41 13.55 11.25
CA ARG A 88 -7.14 14.32 12.48
C ARG A 88 -8.20 14.01 13.52
N VAL A 89 -7.76 13.53 14.68
CA VAL A 89 -8.61 13.26 15.84
C VAL A 89 -8.17 14.17 16.99
N THR A 90 -9.13 14.73 17.73
CA THR A 90 -8.88 15.66 18.85
C THR A 90 -9.74 15.30 20.06
N GLY A 91 -9.34 15.75 21.25
CA GLY A 91 -10.05 15.47 22.51
C GLY A 91 -9.57 14.22 23.24
N ALA A 92 -10.30 13.83 24.29
CA ALA A 92 -10.00 12.61 25.03
C ALA A 92 -10.50 11.39 24.23
N LEU A 93 -9.65 10.38 24.08
CA LEU A 93 -9.99 9.11 23.44
C LEU A 93 -10.16 8.05 24.52
N GLY A 94 -11.34 7.43 24.54
CA GLY A 94 -11.62 6.24 25.37
C GLY A 94 -11.54 4.93 24.59
N GLU A 95 -11.41 4.99 23.26
CA GLU A 95 -11.59 3.86 22.34
C GLU A 95 -10.50 3.83 21.26
N VAL A 96 -10.33 2.68 20.59
CA VAL A 96 -9.37 2.49 19.49
C VAL A 96 -9.84 3.20 18.21
N VAL A 97 -8.93 3.86 17.50
CA VAL A 97 -9.21 4.51 16.21
C VAL A 97 -8.38 3.86 15.10
N GLN A 98 -9.02 3.51 13.98
CA GLN A 98 -8.39 3.01 12.75
C GLN A 98 -8.72 3.95 11.58
N TRP A 99 -7.74 4.27 10.74
CA TRP A 99 -7.90 5.27 9.66
C TRP A 99 -7.96 4.65 8.26
N ILE A 100 -7.10 3.67 7.98
CA ILE A 100 -7.07 2.92 6.71
C ILE A 100 -6.85 1.45 7.05
N ILE A 101 -7.69 0.58 6.50
CA ILE A 101 -7.61 -0.87 6.63
C ILE A 101 -7.56 -1.46 5.22
N GLN A 102 -6.60 -2.35 4.96
CA GLN A 102 -6.48 -3.07 3.70
C GLN A 102 -6.37 -4.56 4.01
N GLU A 103 -7.38 -5.33 3.59
CA GLU A 103 -7.50 -6.74 3.91
C GLU A 103 -7.82 -7.53 2.64
N LEU A 104 -7.25 -8.74 2.55
CA LEU A 104 -7.59 -9.72 1.53
C LEU A 104 -7.89 -11.03 2.24
N GLU A 105 -9.12 -11.52 2.06
CA GLU A 105 -9.55 -12.81 2.54
C GLU A 105 -9.79 -13.74 1.35
N VAL A 106 -9.20 -14.94 1.37
CA VAL A 106 -9.29 -15.91 0.27
C VAL A 106 -9.93 -17.19 0.78
N TRP A 107 -11.07 -17.54 0.19
CA TRP A 107 -11.80 -18.78 0.48
C TRP A 107 -11.85 -19.66 -0.76
N GLY A 108 -11.66 -20.96 -0.59
CA GLY A 108 -11.77 -21.92 -1.67
C GLY A 108 -11.64 -23.36 -1.19
N SER A 109 -12.32 -24.27 -1.88
CA SER A 109 -12.20 -25.72 -1.65
C SER A 109 -11.07 -26.37 -2.45
N GLY A 110 -10.52 -25.65 -3.44
CA GLY A 110 -9.34 -26.05 -4.20
C GLY A 110 -8.04 -25.57 -3.57
N GLY A 111 -6.94 -26.26 -3.82
CA GLY A 111 -5.62 -25.77 -3.42
C GLY A 111 -5.32 -24.42 -4.07
N LEU A 112 -4.75 -23.49 -3.30
CA LEU A 112 -4.23 -22.24 -3.83
C LEU A 112 -2.97 -22.54 -4.66
N ASN A 113 -3.00 -22.24 -5.96
CA ASN A 113 -1.90 -22.50 -6.88
C ASN A 113 -1.25 -21.21 -7.44
N THR A 114 -1.62 -20.04 -6.89
CA THR A 114 -1.13 -18.73 -7.32
C THR A 114 -0.78 -17.83 -6.14
N LEU A 115 -0.12 -16.71 -6.42
CA LEU A 115 0.22 -15.70 -5.42
C LEU A 115 -0.99 -14.78 -5.15
N HIS A 116 -1.38 -14.69 -3.89
CA HIS A 116 -2.33 -13.70 -3.40
C HIS A 116 -1.58 -12.56 -2.69
N THR A 117 -2.05 -11.33 -2.83
CA THR A 117 -1.39 -10.16 -2.23
C THR A 117 -2.42 -9.14 -1.80
N ALA A 118 -2.47 -8.84 -0.49
CA ALA A 118 -3.42 -7.87 0.08
C ALA A 118 -2.99 -6.42 -0.20
N LEU A 119 -1.71 -6.11 0.06
CA LEU A 119 -1.12 -4.82 -0.21
C LEU A 119 0.20 -5.00 -0.95
N ARG A 120 0.35 -4.30 -2.07
CA ARG A 120 1.61 -4.23 -2.81
C ARG A 120 2.03 -2.78 -2.95
N VAL A 121 3.10 -2.42 -2.25
CA VAL A 121 3.74 -1.12 -2.41
C VAL A 121 4.99 -1.29 -3.27
N LYS A 122 5.13 -0.47 -4.32
CA LYS A 122 6.28 -0.54 -5.23
C LYS A 122 6.67 0.85 -5.72
N ALA A 123 7.90 1.27 -5.40
CA ALA A 123 8.56 2.35 -6.10
C ALA A 123 9.49 1.79 -7.19
N THR A 124 9.62 2.50 -8.30
CA THR A 124 10.55 2.14 -9.37
C THR A 124 11.10 3.42 -9.97
N ASN A 125 12.42 3.55 -9.95
CA ASN A 125 13.12 4.67 -10.58
C ASN A 125 13.86 4.17 -11.82
N LYS A 126 13.59 4.80 -12.97
CA LYS A 126 14.24 4.52 -14.26
C LYS A 126 14.94 5.77 -14.81
N ASN A 127 15.36 6.68 -13.94
CA ASN A 127 16.04 7.91 -14.33
C ASN A 127 17.38 7.58 -15.02
N THR A 128 17.68 8.27 -16.12
CA THR A 128 18.93 8.14 -16.90
C THR A 128 19.93 9.27 -16.64
N GLY A 129 19.55 10.29 -15.86
CA GLY A 129 20.40 11.42 -15.50
C GLY A 129 21.21 11.20 -14.22
N THR A 130 22.14 12.11 -13.95
CA THR A 130 22.93 12.10 -12.71
C THR A 130 22.04 12.43 -11.50
N MET A 131 22.12 11.61 -10.46
CA MET A 131 21.47 11.89 -9.19
C MET A 131 22.31 12.89 -8.38
N ASN A 132 21.65 13.89 -7.78
CA ASN A 132 22.30 14.81 -6.86
C ASN A 132 22.52 14.12 -5.49
N SER A 133 23.39 14.68 -4.64
CA SER A 133 23.80 14.10 -3.34
C SER A 133 22.69 13.91 -2.28
N GLY A 134 21.46 14.35 -2.56
CA GLY A 134 20.29 14.17 -1.70
C GLY A 134 19.15 13.38 -2.35
N ALA A 135 19.39 12.72 -3.48
CA ALA A 135 18.37 11.92 -4.14
C ALA A 135 18.12 10.60 -3.39
N GLU A 136 16.86 10.33 -3.06
CA GLU A 136 16.44 9.12 -2.37
C GLU A 136 15.19 8.52 -3.03
N LEU A 137 15.08 7.19 -3.03
CA LEU A 137 13.89 6.46 -3.49
C LEU A 137 13.34 5.61 -2.36
N ARG A 138 12.14 5.94 -1.87
CA ARG A 138 11.40 5.16 -0.87
C ARG A 138 10.17 4.51 -1.52
N ALA A 139 9.94 3.23 -1.24
CA ALA A 139 8.71 2.54 -1.66
C ALA A 139 7.56 2.81 -0.69
N GLY A 140 7.84 2.78 0.61
CA GLY A 140 6.95 3.19 1.67
C GLY A 140 7.77 3.88 2.76
N ASP A 141 7.10 4.67 3.57
CA ASP A 141 7.66 5.34 4.74
C ASP A 141 6.66 5.20 5.88
N PHE A 142 7.17 4.90 7.08
CA PHE A 142 6.35 4.66 8.27
C PHE A 142 6.95 5.47 9.41
N GLU A 143 6.21 6.47 9.84
CA GLU A 143 6.64 7.38 10.91
C GLU A 143 5.62 7.35 12.04
N VAL A 144 6.14 7.30 13.28
CA VAL A 144 5.32 7.53 14.48
C VAL A 144 6.02 8.58 15.31
N SER A 145 5.32 9.68 15.56
CA SER A 145 5.79 10.81 16.37
C SER A 145 4.88 10.99 17.58
N ASN A 146 5.48 11.27 18.74
CA ASN A 146 4.78 11.63 19.96
C ASN A 146 5.23 13.02 20.42
N GLU A 147 4.45 14.04 20.07
CA GLU A 147 4.72 15.43 20.43
C GLU A 147 3.95 15.81 21.71
N GLY A 148 4.45 15.36 22.86
CA GLY A 148 3.90 15.72 24.17
C GLY A 148 4.45 17.04 24.73
N ALA A 149 3.62 17.83 25.41
CA ALA A 149 4.08 18.97 26.20
C ALA A 149 4.90 18.50 27.42
N SER A 150 5.84 19.32 27.90
CA SER A 150 6.80 18.99 28.96
C SER A 150 6.19 18.58 30.32
N SER A 151 4.89 18.76 30.51
CA SER A 151 4.14 18.43 31.73
C SER A 151 3.12 17.28 31.58
N GLY A 152 3.05 16.62 30.42
CA GLY A 152 2.15 15.48 30.19
C GLY A 152 2.74 14.13 30.63
N SER A 153 1.88 13.16 30.96
CA SER A 153 2.31 11.77 31.16
C SER A 153 2.94 11.22 29.87
N HIS A 154 4.06 10.50 30.01
CA HIS A 154 4.75 9.91 28.87
C HIS A 154 3.90 8.81 28.21
N LEU A 155 4.02 8.69 26.88
CA LEU A 155 3.54 7.53 26.16
C LEU A 155 4.33 6.29 26.61
N LEU A 156 3.63 5.25 27.08
CA LEU A 156 4.28 4.05 27.63
C LEU A 156 4.87 3.14 26.55
N GLN A 157 4.24 3.10 25.37
CA GLN A 157 4.67 2.25 24.26
C GLN A 157 4.33 2.90 22.92
N MET A 158 5.22 2.72 21.95
CA MET A 158 5.05 3.19 20.58
C MET A 158 5.48 2.08 19.62
N THR A 159 4.75 1.89 18.52
CA THR A 159 5.04 0.83 17.53
C THR A 159 4.86 1.40 16.13
N GLY A 160 5.94 1.37 15.32
CA GLY A 160 5.92 1.87 13.94
C GLY A 160 5.40 0.85 12.94
N VAL A 161 5.93 -0.38 13.00
CA VAL A 161 5.47 -1.50 12.18
C VAL A 161 5.30 -2.70 13.10
N ASN A 162 4.09 -3.26 13.13
CA ASN A 162 3.81 -4.53 13.81
C ASN A 162 3.53 -5.59 12.75
N ILE A 163 4.24 -6.71 12.80
CA ILE A 163 4.07 -7.82 11.85
C ILE A 163 3.79 -9.07 12.66
N ALA A 164 2.62 -9.67 12.41
CA ALA A 164 2.22 -10.92 13.03
C ALA A 164 1.95 -11.96 11.95
N LEU A 165 2.45 -13.18 12.17
CA LEU A 165 2.20 -14.34 11.32
C LEU A 165 1.61 -15.43 12.20
N THR A 166 0.43 -15.91 11.84
CA THR A 166 -0.28 -16.95 12.59
C THR A 166 -0.66 -18.08 11.66
N SER A 167 -0.41 -19.33 12.10
CA SER A 167 -0.96 -20.52 11.48
C SER A 167 -1.74 -21.31 12.53
N ASN A 168 -3.06 -21.41 12.35
CA ASN A 168 -3.92 -22.15 13.27
C ASN A 168 -4.14 -23.57 12.74
N ASN A 169 -3.39 -24.54 13.25
CA ASN A 169 -3.49 -25.96 12.86
C ASN A 169 -3.21 -26.25 11.37
N ALA A 170 -2.43 -25.40 10.68
CA ALA A 170 -2.05 -25.59 9.29
C ALA A 170 -0.52 -25.68 9.10
N TYR A 171 -0.10 -26.40 8.06
CA TYR A 171 1.32 -26.55 7.72
C TYR A 171 1.80 -25.33 6.92
N VAL A 172 2.82 -24.65 7.43
CA VAL A 172 3.55 -23.58 6.74
C VAL A 172 5.01 -23.98 6.67
N ASN A 173 5.51 -24.26 5.46
CA ASN A 173 6.89 -24.70 5.26
C ASN A 173 7.90 -23.57 5.52
N GLU A 174 7.56 -22.34 5.12
CA GLU A 174 8.38 -21.16 5.32
C GLU A 174 7.49 -19.93 5.58
N ALA A 175 7.86 -19.13 6.57
CA ALA A 175 7.20 -17.88 6.91
C ALA A 175 8.27 -16.81 7.18
N TYR A 176 8.05 -15.60 6.68
CA TYR A 176 8.97 -14.48 6.89
C TYR A 176 8.18 -13.26 7.35
N GLY A 177 8.51 -12.74 8.55
CA GLY A 177 7.97 -11.44 8.98
C GLY A 177 8.55 -10.30 8.14
N VAL A 178 9.89 -10.31 7.97
CA VAL A 178 10.60 -9.42 7.06
C VAL A 178 11.56 -10.26 6.21
N LYS A 179 11.45 -10.18 4.88
CA LYS A 179 12.39 -10.80 3.95
C LYS A 179 13.06 -9.72 3.12
N VAL A 180 14.35 -9.51 3.34
CA VAL A 180 15.15 -8.55 2.56
C VAL A 180 15.84 -9.30 1.42
N GLY A 181 15.35 -9.11 0.20
CA GLY A 181 15.99 -9.63 -1.00
C GLY A 181 16.83 -8.55 -1.67
N VAL A 182 18.13 -8.80 -1.85
CA VAL A 182 19.02 -7.92 -2.61
C VAL A 182 19.57 -8.68 -3.81
N THR A 183 19.53 -8.02 -4.98
CA THR A 183 20.10 -8.53 -6.22
C THR A 183 20.97 -7.46 -6.87
N GLY A 184 22.11 -7.84 -7.43
CA GLY A 184 23.07 -6.91 -8.05
C GLY A 184 24.16 -6.43 -7.10
N THR A 185 24.99 -5.49 -7.57
CA THR A 185 26.12 -4.95 -6.81
C THR A 185 25.66 -3.76 -5.97
N ILE A 186 25.39 -3.98 -4.69
CA ILE A 186 25.11 -2.92 -3.73
C ILE A 186 26.24 -2.95 -2.69
N PRO A 187 27.06 -1.88 -2.57
CA PRO A 187 28.27 -1.90 -1.74
C PRO A 187 27.96 -2.05 -0.25
N THR A 188 26.77 -1.60 0.18
CA THR A 188 26.34 -1.67 1.57
C THR A 188 24.85 -1.95 1.65
N VAL A 189 24.47 -2.95 2.44
CA VAL A 189 23.07 -3.34 2.68
C VAL A 189 22.86 -3.48 4.18
N TYR A 190 21.82 -2.84 4.70
CA TYR A 190 21.40 -2.98 6.09
C TYR A 190 19.99 -3.58 6.12
N ALA A 191 19.80 -4.63 6.91
CA ALA A 191 18.46 -5.14 7.20
C ALA A 191 17.79 -4.35 8.34
N PHE A 192 18.59 -3.87 9.30
CA PHE A 192 18.18 -3.01 10.41
C PHE A 192 19.25 -1.93 10.63
N HIS A 193 18.82 -0.69 10.88
CA HIS A 193 19.69 0.44 11.20
C HIS A 193 19.04 1.29 12.29
N ALA A 194 19.81 1.72 13.29
CA ALA A 194 19.36 2.60 14.35
C ALA A 194 20.35 3.76 14.46
N ASP A 195 19.87 4.99 14.25
CA ASP A 195 20.72 6.18 14.25
C ASP A 195 21.28 6.48 15.65
N LYS A 196 20.54 6.12 16.70
CA LYS A 196 20.88 6.33 18.11
C LYS A 196 20.29 5.22 19.00
N GLY A 197 20.92 4.98 20.14
CA GLY A 197 20.46 4.02 21.15
C GLY A 197 20.91 2.58 20.87
N PHE A 198 20.27 1.63 21.55
CA PHE A 198 20.53 0.20 21.40
C PHE A 198 19.35 -0.48 20.70
N ALA A 199 19.64 -1.29 19.69
CA ALA A 199 18.66 -2.21 19.13
C ALA A 199 18.71 -3.52 19.92
N HIS A 200 17.59 -3.90 20.52
CA HIS A 200 17.43 -5.18 21.19
C HIS A 200 16.68 -6.14 20.27
N LEU A 201 17.18 -7.38 20.11
CA LEU A 201 16.54 -8.41 19.30
C LEU A 201 15.56 -9.30 20.11
N GLY A 202 15.50 -9.14 21.44
CA GLY A 202 14.52 -9.75 22.33
C GLY A 202 14.70 -11.26 22.60
N ASP A 203 15.12 -12.01 21.58
CA ASP A 203 15.16 -13.48 21.54
C ASP A 203 16.52 -14.00 21.04
N PRO A 204 16.80 -15.33 21.15
CA PRO A 204 18.01 -15.92 20.58
C PRO A 204 18.08 -15.70 19.05
N LEU A 205 19.20 -15.15 18.60
CA LEU A 205 19.48 -14.98 17.18
C LEU A 205 19.98 -16.30 16.59
N GLU A 206 19.17 -16.94 15.76
CA GLU A 206 19.61 -18.09 14.97
C GLU A 206 20.40 -17.63 13.73
N MET A 207 21.64 -18.09 13.63
CA MET A 207 22.53 -17.77 12.50
C MET A 207 23.03 -19.06 11.86
N LYS A 208 23.24 -19.03 10.54
CA LYS A 208 23.94 -20.13 9.86
C LYS A 208 25.37 -20.19 10.36
N LEU A 209 25.82 -21.40 10.69
CA LEU A 209 27.20 -21.65 11.05
C LEU A 209 28.13 -21.23 9.90
N GLN A 210 29.10 -20.38 10.21
CA GLN A 210 30.13 -20.04 9.26
C GLN A 210 31.19 -21.15 9.23
N THR A 211 31.34 -21.80 8.07
CA THR A 211 32.29 -22.92 7.88
C THR A 211 33.63 -22.50 7.27
N ALA A 212 33.79 -21.24 6.89
CA ALA A 212 35.00 -20.69 6.28
C ALA A 212 35.45 -19.42 7.01
N ALA A 213 36.76 -19.12 7.00
CA ALA A 213 37.29 -17.92 7.63
C ALA A 213 36.64 -16.65 7.04
N ALA A 214 36.18 -15.76 7.92
CA ALA A 214 35.68 -14.45 7.52
C ALA A 214 36.82 -13.60 6.94
N SER A 215 36.50 -12.75 5.95
CA SER A 215 37.37 -11.62 5.64
C SER A 215 37.33 -10.59 6.76
N ASP A 216 38.41 -9.81 6.87
CA ASP A 216 38.47 -8.71 7.82
C ASP A 216 37.35 -7.69 7.52
N PRO A 217 36.66 -7.17 8.55
CA PRO A 217 35.74 -6.07 8.36
C PRO A 217 36.49 -4.78 8.00
N PRO A 218 35.84 -3.80 7.32
CA PRO A 218 36.38 -2.46 7.18
C PRO A 218 36.67 -1.81 8.56
N ALA A 219 37.56 -0.82 8.58
CA ALA A 219 37.82 -0.02 9.79
C ALA A 219 36.50 0.52 10.36
N ASP A 220 36.34 0.44 11.69
CA ASP A 220 35.15 0.83 12.47
C ASP A 220 33.94 -0.11 12.44
N TYR A 221 34.05 -1.29 11.81
CA TYR A 221 32.99 -2.30 11.81
C TYR A 221 33.37 -3.53 12.64
N ILE A 222 32.39 -4.10 13.34
CA ILE A 222 32.50 -5.39 14.00
C ILE A 222 31.58 -6.37 13.25
N ARG A 223 32.10 -7.56 12.93
CA ARG A 223 31.27 -8.67 12.46
C ARG A 223 31.12 -9.65 13.61
N VAL A 224 29.88 -9.93 13.96
CA VAL A 224 29.56 -10.95 14.96
C VAL A 224 29.34 -12.26 14.23
N TYR A 225 30.10 -13.27 14.64
CA TYR A 225 29.93 -14.63 14.16
C TYR A 225 29.75 -15.53 15.37
N PRO A 226 28.82 -16.49 15.34
CA PRO A 226 28.80 -17.54 16.35
C PRO A 226 30.10 -18.34 16.21
N LYS A 227 30.93 -18.31 17.25
CA LYS A 227 32.14 -19.14 17.32
C LYS A 227 31.75 -20.52 17.83
N LEU A 228 32.30 -21.57 17.24
CA LEU A 228 32.24 -22.89 17.86
C LEU A 228 33.36 -23.03 18.88
N ASP A 229 33.00 -23.32 20.12
CA ASP A 229 33.93 -23.74 21.18
C ASP A 229 33.61 -25.19 21.55
N ASN A 230 34.51 -26.11 21.23
CA ASN A 230 34.30 -27.56 21.34
C ASN A 230 32.98 -28.06 20.71
N GLY A 231 32.63 -27.54 19.53
CA GLY A 231 31.41 -27.93 18.79
C GLY A 231 30.12 -27.29 19.31
N THR A 232 30.18 -26.45 20.34
CA THR A 232 29.02 -25.69 20.83
C THR A 232 29.10 -24.23 20.36
N PRO A 233 28.06 -23.67 19.73
CA PRO A 233 28.01 -22.26 19.40
C PRO A 233 28.06 -21.38 20.66
N LYS A 234 28.97 -20.39 20.66
CA LYS A 234 29.08 -19.31 21.65
C LYS A 234 29.17 -17.98 20.90
N LEU A 235 28.56 -16.93 21.47
CA LEU A 235 28.74 -15.55 21.05
C LEU A 235 29.91 -14.92 21.80
#